data_AF-A0A1G2KR21-F1
#
_entry.id   AF-A0A1G2KR21-F1
#
_cell.length_a   1.000
_cell.length_b   1.000
_cell.length_c   1.000
_cell.angle_alpha   90.00
_cell.angle_beta   90.00
_cell.angle_gamma   90.00
#
_symmetry.space_group_name_H-M   'P 1'
#
loop_
_entity.id
_entity.type
_entity.pdbx_description
1 polymer ?
#
loop_
_entity_poly.entity_id
_entity_poly.type
_entity_poly.pdbx_seq_one_letter_code
_entity_poly.pdbx_strand_id
1 'polypeptide(L)'
;MANYPDKEDTKSVIGWGFWALGIVLVFAIGIFLVRWALVPTEVYSPENVRKQWAFAYEYSEKLKMGAVQVCIAEKAVAAATTDNEAAQRRSQLMAYEQNYARMWADYNARLKNNFEAGLVAPSDVPDKAPTLEESKKAYCPRPA
;
A
#
# COMPACT_ATOMS: atom_id res chain seq x y z
N MET A 1 11.87 -55.87 41.00
CA MET A 1 12.73 -54.97 41.80
C MET A 1 12.64 -53.60 41.16
N ALA A 2 11.99 -52.64 41.82
CA ALA A 2 11.84 -51.28 41.29
C ALA A 2 13.19 -50.57 41.40
N ASN A 3 13.77 -50.22 40.25
CA ASN A 3 15.03 -49.48 40.17
C ASN A 3 14.69 -48.01 40.48
N TYR A 4 14.81 -47.61 41.75
CA TYR A 4 14.59 -46.22 42.15
C TYR A 4 15.84 -45.43 41.77
N PRO A 5 15.74 -44.39 40.91
CA PRO A 5 16.90 -43.59 40.54
C PRO A 5 17.47 -42.94 41.81
N ASP A 6 18.77 -43.09 42.00
CA ASP A 6 19.49 -42.56 43.16
C ASP A 6 19.36 -41.03 43.17
N LYS A 7 19.25 -40.43 44.37
CA LYS A 7 18.96 -38.98 44.51
C LYS A 7 20.08 -38.10 43.94
N GLU A 8 21.26 -38.67 43.71
CA GLU A 8 22.40 -37.99 43.07
C GLU A 8 22.19 -37.79 41.57
N ASP A 9 21.59 -38.76 40.86
CA ASP A 9 21.31 -38.65 39.42
C ASP A 9 20.26 -37.57 39.14
N THR A 10 19.26 -37.43 40.02
CA THR A 10 18.18 -36.44 39.84
C THR A 10 18.70 -35.00 39.94
N LYS A 11 19.67 -34.73 40.82
CA LYS A 11 20.28 -33.40 40.96
C LYS A 11 21.15 -33.03 39.76
N SER A 12 21.87 -34.01 39.20
CA SER A 12 22.65 -33.84 37.97
C SER A 12 21.73 -33.48 36.79
N VAL A 13 20.67 -34.27 36.56
CA VAL A 13 19.72 -34.04 35.47
C VAL A 13 18.99 -32.70 35.58
N ILE A 14 18.60 -32.28 36.80
CA ILE A 14 17.99 -30.97 37.04
C ILE A 14 19.00 -29.84 36.75
N GLY A 15 20.26 -29.99 37.16
CA GLY A 15 21.33 -29.03 36.86
C GLY A 15 21.60 -28.85 35.36
N TRP A 16 21.63 -29.96 34.61
CA TRP A 16 21.73 -29.94 33.16
C TRP A 16 20.50 -29.31 32.48
N GLY A 17 19.31 -29.53 33.03
CA GLY A 17 18.07 -28.89 32.56
C GLY A 17 18.09 -27.36 32.69
N PHE A 18 18.57 -26.84 33.82
CA PHE A 18 18.72 -25.39 34.01
C PHE A 18 19.76 -24.77 33.08
N TRP A 19 20.87 -25.47 32.83
CA TRP A 19 21.88 -25.04 31.86
C TRP A 19 21.34 -24.99 30.43
N ALA A 20 20.62 -26.03 30.01
CA ALA A 20 19.99 -26.08 28.69
C ALA A 20 18.97 -24.95 28.51
N LEU A 21 18.13 -24.68 29.53
CA LEU A 21 17.18 -23.58 29.52
C LEU A 21 17.87 -22.22 29.42
N GLY A 22 18.95 -22.02 30.19
CA GLY A 22 19.75 -20.80 30.16
C GLY A 22 20.35 -20.53 28.77
N ILE A 23 20.89 -21.55 28.11
CA ILE A 23 21.43 -21.44 26.76
C ILE A 23 20.32 -21.04 25.77
N VAL A 24 19.15 -21.70 25.81
CA VAL A 24 18.02 -21.37 24.94
C VAL A 24 17.56 -19.93 25.14
N LEU A 25 17.49 -19.46 26.39
CA LEU A 25 17.13 -18.08 26.71
C LEU A 25 18.12 -17.07 26.16
N VAL A 26 19.43 -17.35 26.28
CA VAL A 26 20.48 -16.48 25.73
C VAL A 26 20.39 -16.42 24.21
N PHE A 27 20.18 -17.55 23.54
CA PHE A 27 19.97 -17.55 22.09
C PHE A 27 18.68 -16.84 21.68
N ALA A 28 17.58 -17.02 22.42
CA ALA A 28 16.32 -16.32 22.14
C ALA A 28 16.44 -14.80 22.30
N ILE A 29 17.11 -14.34 23.38
CA ILE A 29 17.40 -12.93 23.62
C ILE A 29 18.37 -12.40 22.56
N GLY A 30 19.40 -13.16 22.21
CA GLY A 30 20.35 -12.81 21.16
C GLY A 30 19.66 -12.62 19.81
N ILE A 31 18.81 -13.56 19.40
CA ILE A 31 18.01 -13.46 18.16
C ILE A 31 17.06 -12.27 18.23
N PHE A 32 16.42 -12.03 19.37
CA PHE A 32 15.53 -10.88 19.57
C PHE A 32 16.28 -9.55 19.43
N LEU A 33 17.43 -9.40 20.11
CA LEU A 33 18.25 -8.20 20.05
C LEU A 33 18.84 -7.98 18.64
N VAL A 34 19.30 -9.04 17.99
CA VAL A 34 19.80 -9.00 16.61
C VAL A 34 18.68 -8.59 15.65
N ARG A 35 17.44 -9.06 15.84
CA ARG A 35 16.29 -8.63 15.04
C ARG A 35 16.02 -7.13 15.18
N TRP A 36 16.14 -6.55 16.38
CA TRP A 36 15.97 -5.10 16.55
C TRP A 36 17.18 -4.28 16.10
N ALA A 37 18.40 -4.80 16.22
CA ALA A 37 19.62 -4.13 15.79
C ALA A 37 19.87 -4.19 14.28
N LEU A 38 19.39 -5.26 13.60
CA LEU A 38 19.54 -5.45 12.15
C LEU A 38 18.30 -5.05 11.34
N VAL A 39 17.14 -4.77 11.96
CA VAL A 39 16.05 -4.09 11.25
C VAL A 39 16.59 -2.70 10.90
N PRO A 40 16.85 -2.40 9.62
CA PRO A 40 17.49 -1.15 9.26
C PRO A 40 16.57 -0.03 9.71
N THR A 41 17.06 0.86 10.58
CA THR A 41 16.38 2.13 10.90
C THR A 41 16.16 2.97 9.64
N GLU A 42 16.86 2.67 8.55
CA GLU A 42 16.62 3.21 7.22
C GLU A 42 15.25 2.85 6.65
N VAL A 43 14.62 1.72 7.03
CA VAL A 43 13.29 1.34 6.53
C VAL A 43 12.22 2.38 6.90
N TYR A 44 12.45 3.14 7.98
CA TYR A 44 11.56 4.19 8.47
C TYR A 44 12.09 5.61 8.27
N SER A 45 13.13 5.81 7.44
CA SER A 45 13.59 7.16 7.14
C SER A 45 12.51 7.92 6.32
N PRO A 46 12.27 9.22 6.58
CA PRO A 46 11.26 9.99 5.84
C PRO A 46 11.46 9.97 4.32
N GLU A 47 12.71 9.84 3.87
CA GLU A 47 13.06 9.73 2.47
C GLU A 47 12.64 8.38 1.86
N ASN A 48 12.83 7.28 2.59
CA ASN A 48 12.39 5.96 2.14
C ASN A 48 10.87 5.81 2.15
N VAL A 49 10.18 6.42 3.12
CA VAL A 49 8.72 6.52 3.09
C VAL A 49 8.26 7.30 1.86
N ARG A 50 8.85 8.46 1.55
CA ARG A 50 8.53 9.21 0.32
C ARG A 50 8.79 8.40 -0.95
N LYS A 51 9.89 7.64 -1.03
CA LYS A 51 10.18 6.77 -2.17
C LYS A 51 9.16 5.64 -2.33
N GLN A 52 8.75 5.01 -1.22
CA GLN A 52 7.72 3.96 -1.22
C GLN A 52 6.34 4.50 -1.60
N TRP A 53 6.03 5.73 -1.20
CA TRP A 53 4.77 6.41 -1.49
C TRP A 53 4.81 7.31 -2.75
N ALA A 54 5.91 7.30 -3.51
CA ALA A 54 6.05 8.07 -4.75
C ALA A 54 4.94 7.77 -5.77
N PHE A 55 4.46 6.51 -5.79
CA PHE A 55 3.33 6.10 -6.63
C PHE A 55 2.08 6.94 -6.35
N ALA A 56 1.82 7.32 -5.09
CA ALA A 56 0.60 7.99 -4.72
C ALA A 56 0.53 9.38 -5.36
N TYR A 57 1.65 10.11 -5.34
CA TYR A 57 1.79 11.40 -6.01
C TYR A 57 1.66 11.25 -7.53
N GLU A 58 2.33 10.27 -8.13
CA GLU A 58 2.27 10.04 -9.58
C GLU A 58 0.83 9.72 -10.03
N TYR A 59 0.14 8.83 -9.32
CA TYR A 59 -1.24 8.47 -9.63
C TYR A 59 -2.21 9.62 -9.36
N SER A 60 -1.96 10.48 -8.36
CA SER A 60 -2.79 11.66 -8.13
C SER A 60 -2.81 12.59 -9.35
N GLU A 61 -1.65 12.83 -9.97
CA GLU A 61 -1.56 13.66 -11.19
C GLU A 61 -2.19 12.95 -12.39
N LYS A 62 -2.00 11.63 -12.52
CA LYS A 62 -2.67 10.83 -13.56
C LYS A 62 -4.19 10.85 -13.44
N LEU A 63 -4.73 10.75 -12.23
CA LEU A 63 -6.19 10.83 -11.98
C LEU A 63 -6.72 12.22 -12.32
N LYS A 64 -6.02 13.29 -11.92
CA LYS A 64 -6.35 14.66 -12.31
C LYS A 64 -6.38 14.82 -13.84
N MET A 65 -5.34 14.37 -14.53
CA MET A 65 -5.30 14.42 -16.00
C MET A 65 -6.40 13.56 -16.64
N GLY A 66 -6.66 12.38 -16.10
CA GLY A 66 -7.76 11.51 -16.54
C GLY A 66 -9.12 12.19 -16.41
N ALA A 67 -9.39 12.85 -15.29
CA ALA A 67 -10.63 13.60 -15.08
C ALA A 67 -10.75 14.75 -16.07
N VAL A 68 -9.68 15.53 -16.30
CA VAL A 68 -9.67 16.61 -17.30
C VAL A 68 -10.01 16.09 -18.69
N GLN A 69 -9.44 14.94 -19.10
CA GLN A 69 -9.74 14.33 -20.39
C GLN A 69 -11.20 13.89 -20.51
N VAL A 70 -11.78 13.33 -19.45
CA VAL A 70 -13.23 13.03 -19.40
C VAL A 70 -14.04 14.31 -19.59
N CYS A 71 -13.71 15.41 -18.88
CA CYS A 71 -14.42 16.68 -19.03
C CYS A 71 -14.34 17.24 -20.46
N ILE A 72 -13.17 17.13 -21.11
CA ILE A 72 -12.99 17.59 -22.49
C ILE A 72 -13.80 16.71 -23.45
N ALA A 73 -13.77 15.39 -23.26
CA ALA A 73 -14.54 14.46 -24.07
C ALA A 73 -16.06 14.66 -23.92
N GLU A 74 -16.56 14.95 -22.71
CA GLU A 74 -17.96 15.30 -22.49
C GLU A 74 -18.37 16.56 -23.24
N LYS A 75 -17.54 17.62 -23.17
CA LYS A 75 -17.77 18.84 -23.94
C LYS A 75 -17.74 18.58 -25.45
N ALA A 76 -16.83 17.71 -25.91
CA ALA A 76 -16.77 17.32 -27.31
C ALA A 76 -18.04 16.57 -27.73
N VAL A 77 -18.56 15.65 -26.91
CA VAL A 77 -19.85 14.98 -27.19
C VAL A 77 -20.98 16.00 -27.28
N ALA A 78 -21.04 16.96 -26.35
CA ALA A 78 -22.07 18.00 -26.36
C ALA A 78 -21.95 18.97 -27.55
N ALA A 79 -20.74 19.21 -28.07
CA ALA A 79 -20.48 20.06 -29.23
C ALA A 79 -20.58 19.32 -30.57
N ALA A 80 -21.02 18.06 -30.60
CA ALA A 80 -21.21 17.32 -31.85
C ALA A 80 -22.38 17.91 -32.64
N THR A 81 -22.21 18.04 -33.96
CA THR A 81 -23.23 18.62 -34.84
C THR A 81 -24.02 17.57 -35.63
N THR A 82 -23.51 16.33 -35.67
CA THR A 82 -24.14 15.20 -36.35
C THR A 82 -24.19 13.97 -35.45
N ASP A 83 -25.14 13.06 -35.70
CA ASP A 83 -25.31 11.85 -34.90
C ASP A 83 -24.11 10.89 -35.00
N ASN A 84 -23.49 10.79 -36.18
CA ASN A 84 -22.29 9.97 -36.39
C ASN A 84 -21.10 10.50 -35.59
N GLU A 85 -20.91 11.82 -35.58
CA GLU A 85 -19.88 12.49 -34.79
C GLU A 85 -20.13 12.32 -33.29
N ALA A 86 -21.39 12.45 -32.85
CA ALA A 86 -21.76 12.21 -31.46
C ALA A 86 -21.48 10.75 -31.04
N ALA A 87 -21.80 9.78 -31.89
CA ALA A 87 -21.53 8.36 -31.62
C ALA A 87 -20.03 8.08 -31.50
N GLN A 88 -19.21 8.62 -32.40
CA GLN A 88 -17.75 8.48 -32.34
C GLN A 88 -17.14 9.16 -31.10
N ARG A 89 -17.64 10.34 -30.72
CA ARG A 89 -17.16 11.04 -29.53
C ARG A 89 -17.60 10.35 -28.22
N ARG A 90 -18.78 9.71 -28.21
CA ARG A 90 -19.26 8.90 -27.06
C ARG A 90 -18.38 7.68 -26.82
N SER A 91 -17.91 6.99 -27.87
CA SER A 91 -17.00 5.85 -27.69
C SER A 91 -15.65 6.30 -27.12
N GLN A 92 -15.16 7.48 -27.52
CA GLN A 92 -13.97 8.09 -26.91
C GLN A 92 -14.18 8.46 -25.45
N LEU A 93 -15.33 9.06 -25.11
CA LEU A 93 -15.70 9.37 -23.73
C LEU A 93 -15.67 8.10 -22.85
N MET A 94 -16.32 7.02 -23.29
CA MET A 94 -16.31 5.74 -22.58
C MET A 94 -14.89 5.20 -22.37
N ALA A 95 -13.99 5.35 -23.36
CA ALA A 95 -12.60 4.93 -23.22
C ALA A 95 -11.85 5.75 -22.15
N TYR A 96 -12.09 7.06 -22.06
CA TYR A 96 -11.51 7.90 -21.02
C TYR A 96 -12.05 7.55 -19.63
N GLU A 97 -13.35 7.30 -19.50
CA GLU A 97 -13.98 6.87 -18.25
C GLU A 97 -13.43 5.52 -17.76
N GLN A 98 -13.31 4.54 -18.68
CA GLN A 98 -12.71 3.24 -18.35
C GLN A 98 -11.24 3.37 -17.94
N ASN A 99 -10.48 4.23 -18.62
CA ASN A 99 -9.09 4.48 -18.23
C ASN A 99 -9.00 5.11 -16.84
N TYR A 100 -9.89 6.05 -16.50
CA TYR A 100 -9.99 6.60 -15.15
C TYR A 100 -10.31 5.51 -14.12
N ALA A 101 -11.31 4.67 -14.39
CA ALA A 101 -11.69 3.58 -13.49
C ALA A 101 -10.53 2.60 -13.24
N ARG A 102 -9.75 2.30 -14.29
CA ARG A 102 -8.54 1.47 -14.17
C ARG A 102 -7.48 2.13 -13.29
N MET A 103 -7.17 3.41 -13.51
CA MET A 103 -6.21 4.14 -12.67
C MET A 103 -6.66 4.23 -11.20
N TRP A 104 -7.96 4.41 -10.98
CA TRP A 104 -8.57 4.43 -9.66
C TRP A 104 -8.41 3.08 -8.95
N ALA A 105 -8.68 1.97 -9.66
CA ALA A 105 -8.52 0.62 -9.13
C ALA A 105 -7.05 0.31 -8.81
N ASP A 106 -6.12 0.67 -9.70
CA ASP A 106 -4.68 0.46 -9.50
C ASP A 106 -4.16 1.21 -8.27
N TYR A 107 -4.58 2.47 -8.08
CA TYR A 107 -4.19 3.26 -6.90
C TYR A 107 -4.66 2.59 -5.61
N ASN A 108 -5.93 2.20 -5.54
CA ASN A 108 -6.50 1.58 -4.35
C ASN A 108 -5.92 0.19 -4.07
N ALA A 109 -5.61 -0.59 -5.11
CA ALA A 109 -4.93 -1.87 -4.98
C ALA A 109 -3.53 -1.71 -4.38
N ARG A 110 -2.76 -0.72 -4.84
CA ARG A 110 -1.42 -0.42 -4.30
C ARG A 110 -1.48 0.08 -2.85
N LEU A 111 -2.46 0.93 -2.54
CA LEU A 111 -2.72 1.37 -1.17
C LEU A 111 -3.00 0.20 -0.23
N LYS A 112 -3.88 -0.71 -0.65
CA LYS A 112 -4.20 -1.91 0.10
C LYS A 112 -2.95 -2.78 0.34
N ASN A 113 -2.14 -3.01 -0.71
CA ASN A 113 -0.90 -3.78 -0.58
C ASN A 113 0.09 -3.14 0.41
N ASN A 114 0.21 -1.81 0.40
CA ASN A 114 1.09 -1.09 1.32
C ASN A 114 0.58 -1.13 2.77
N PHE A 115 -0.74 -1.06 2.96
CA PHE A 115 -1.37 -1.23 4.26
C PHE A 115 -1.15 -2.66 4.79
N GLU A 116 -1.35 -3.68 3.95
CA GLU A 116 -1.08 -5.09 4.30
C GLU A 116 0.39 -5.35 4.62
N ALA A 117 1.31 -4.61 3.99
CA ALA A 117 2.75 -4.64 4.29
C ALA A 117 3.13 -3.89 5.59
N GLY A 118 2.17 -3.28 6.30
CA GLY A 118 2.42 -2.54 7.54
C GLY A 118 3.12 -1.19 7.35
N LEU A 119 3.08 -0.62 6.14
CA LEU A 119 3.69 0.67 5.85
C LEU A 119 2.81 1.81 6.37
N VAL A 120 3.44 2.80 7.01
CA VAL A 120 2.75 4.01 7.48
C VAL A 120 2.64 5.00 6.31
N ALA A 121 1.42 5.46 6.05
CA ALA A 121 1.15 6.47 5.03
C ALA A 121 1.59 7.88 5.51
N PRO A 122 2.17 8.70 4.62
CA PRO A 122 2.33 10.13 4.86
C PRO A 122 0.97 10.82 5.08
N SER A 123 0.94 11.89 5.88
CA SER A 123 -0.32 12.59 6.22
C SER A 123 -0.97 13.34 5.06
N ASP A 124 -0.23 13.58 3.98
CA ASP A 124 -0.67 14.27 2.76
C ASP A 124 -1.17 13.30 1.67
N VAL A 125 -0.99 11.99 1.85
CA VAL A 125 -1.50 10.99 0.91
C VAL A 125 -2.95 10.64 1.28
N PRO A 126 -3.90 10.73 0.34
CA PRO A 126 -5.29 10.38 0.63
C PRO A 126 -5.46 8.86 0.77
N ASP A 127 -6.28 8.47 1.77
CA ASP A 127 -6.60 7.07 2.10
C ASP A 127 -7.31 6.30 0.97
N LYS A 128 -7.85 7.01 -0.01
CA LYS A 128 -8.50 6.45 -1.21
C LYS A 128 -8.33 7.38 -2.40
N ALA A 129 -8.32 6.81 -3.61
CA ALA A 129 -8.38 7.63 -4.81
C ALA A 129 -9.72 8.39 -4.88
N PRO A 130 -9.71 9.68 -5.28
CA PRO A 130 -10.95 10.44 -5.49
C PRO A 130 -11.78 9.79 -6.60
N THR A 131 -13.10 9.79 -6.43
CA THR A 131 -14.02 9.30 -7.47
C THR A 131 -13.97 10.18 -8.71
N LEU A 132 -14.45 9.67 -9.84
CA LEU A 132 -14.48 10.45 -11.08
C LEU A 132 -15.30 11.74 -10.90
N GLU A 133 -16.43 11.69 -10.21
CA GLU A 133 -17.27 12.88 -9.94
C GLU A 133 -16.56 13.91 -9.07
N GLU A 134 -15.88 13.48 -8.00
CA GLU A 134 -15.10 14.36 -7.13
C GLU A 134 -13.98 15.05 -7.92
N SER A 135 -13.23 14.28 -8.72
CA SER A 135 -12.15 14.81 -9.56
C SER A 135 -12.67 15.74 -10.65
N LYS A 136 -13.81 15.44 -11.28
CA LYS A 136 -14.46 16.32 -12.25
C LYS A 136 -14.86 17.65 -11.60
N LYS A 137 -15.45 17.62 -10.40
CA LYS A 137 -15.84 18.83 -9.67
C LYS A 137 -14.64 19.71 -9.33
N ALA A 138 -13.50 19.10 -9.02
CA ALA A 138 -12.27 19.81 -8.67
C ALA A 138 -11.51 20.36 -9.88
N TYR A 139 -11.46 19.61 -11.00
CA TYR A 139 -10.51 19.86 -12.07
C TYR A 139 -11.12 20.09 -13.46
N CYS A 140 -12.43 19.89 -13.65
CA CYS A 140 -13.04 20.23 -14.93
C CYS A 140 -12.86 21.73 -15.20
N PRO A 141 -12.36 22.13 -16.39
CA PRO A 141 -12.26 23.53 -16.75
C PRO A 141 -13.66 24.15 -16.75
N ARG A 142 -13.86 25.21 -15.95
CA ARG A 142 -15.09 26.01 -15.99
C ARG A 142 -15.32 26.52 -17.41
N PRO A 143 -16.57 26.58 -17.89
CA PRO A 143 -16.85 27.29 -19.13
C PRO A 143 -16.37 28.73 -18.98
N ALA A 144 -15.59 29.20 -19.95
CA ALA A 144 -15.22 30.60 -20.09
C ALA A 144 -16.44 31.43 -20.51
#